data_AF-A0A418RFG3-F1
#
_entry.id   AF-A0A418RFG3-F1
#
_cell.length_a   1.000
_cell.length_b   1.000
_cell.length_c   1.000
_cell.angle_alpha   90.00
_cell.angle_beta   90.00
_cell.angle_gamma   90.00
#
_symmetry.space_group_name_H-M   'P 1'
#
loop_
_entity.id
_entity.type
_entity.pdbx_description
1 polymer ?
#
loop_
_entity_poly.entity_id
_entity_poly.type
_entity_poly.pdbx_seq_one_letter_code
_entity_poly.pdbx_strand_id
1 'polypeptide(L)'
;MRTQSNHSLISKVLIVGLLIAIGSYLFHPEVGQFSLMWNGAPVATPWLNFAALPTALVIMLITGLLMTLLFLGVGLFLFIGAAFLALLGLFILVPFFWPILLIMFLLMAMFSLLG
;
A
#
# COMPACT_ATOMS: atom_id res chain seq x y z
N MET A 1 1.87 -36.04 1.87
CA MET A 1 1.82 -34.57 1.93
C MET A 1 1.27 -34.17 3.29
N ARG A 2 2.11 -33.61 4.19
CA ARG A 2 1.68 -33.14 5.52
C ARG A 2 1.13 -31.72 5.36
N THR A 3 -0.19 -31.57 5.43
CA THR A 3 -0.86 -30.28 5.57
C THR A 3 -0.58 -29.74 6.98
N GLN A 4 0.49 -28.96 7.15
CA GLN A 4 0.63 -28.14 8.34
C GLN A 4 -0.47 -27.09 8.33
N SER A 5 -1.44 -27.27 9.22
CA SER A 5 -2.59 -26.39 9.39
C SER A 5 -2.11 -24.98 9.77
N ASN A 6 -2.31 -24.01 8.86
CA ASN A 6 -2.06 -22.58 9.07
C ASN A 6 -3.00 -21.92 10.10
N HIS A 7 -3.53 -22.70 11.05
CA HIS A 7 -4.47 -22.27 12.09
C HIS A 7 -3.93 -21.07 12.90
N SER A 8 -2.60 -21.01 13.10
CA SER A 8 -1.92 -19.91 13.80
C SER A 8 -1.94 -18.58 13.04
N LEU A 9 -1.95 -18.61 11.70
CA LEU A 9 -2.06 -17.39 10.90
C LEU A 9 -3.51 -16.89 10.89
N ILE A 10 -4.48 -17.79 10.75
CA ILE A 10 -5.91 -17.45 10.73
C ILE A 10 -6.31 -16.83 12.07
N SER A 11 -5.88 -17.40 13.20
CA SER A 11 -6.19 -16.86 14.53
C SER A 11 -5.58 -15.47 14.75
N LYS A 12 -4.34 -15.23 14.30
CA LYS A 12 -3.70 -13.91 14.39
C LYS A 12 -4.45 -12.86 13.58
N VAL A 13 -4.86 -13.18 12.35
CA VAL A 13 -5.63 -12.26 11.50
C VAL A 13 -6.97 -11.93 12.14
N LEU A 14 -7.67 -12.92 12.71
CA LEU A 14 -8.93 -12.69 13.43
C LEU A 14 -8.75 -11.79 14.65
N ILE A 15 -7.71 -12.00 15.45
CA ILE A 15 -7.43 -11.17 16.64
C ILE A 15 -7.13 -9.74 16.23
N VAL A 16 -6.29 -9.54 15.21
CA VAL A 16 -5.97 -8.19 14.70
C VAL A 16 -7.22 -7.52 14.14
N GLY A 17 -8.04 -8.23 13.38
CA GLY A 17 -9.31 -7.73 12.86
C GLY A 17 -10.29 -7.33 13.97
N LEU A 18 -10.40 -8.14 15.02
CA LEU A 18 -11.25 -7.85 16.18
C LEU A 18 -10.77 -6.59 16.93
N LEU A 19 -9.47 -6.46 17.16
CA LEU A 19 -8.90 -5.28 17.82
C LEU A 19 -9.16 -4.00 17.01
N ILE A 20 -9.02 -4.07 15.69
CA ILE A 20 -9.34 -2.94 14.80
C ILE A 20 -10.84 -2.62 14.86
N ALA A 21 -11.72 -3.62 14.83
CA ALA A 21 -13.17 -3.40 14.89
C ALA A 21 -13.61 -2.75 16.21
N ILE A 22 -13.11 -3.25 17.34
CA ILE A 22 -13.40 -2.70 18.67
C ILE A 22 -12.84 -1.28 18.78
N GLY A 23 -11.60 -1.05 18.34
CA GLY A 23 -10.98 0.27 18.34
C GLY A 23 -11.78 1.27 17.52
N SER A 24 -12.16 0.91 16.28
CA SER A 24 -12.96 1.76 15.41
C SER A 24 -14.31 2.12 16.04
N TYR A 25 -15.00 1.17 16.67
CA TYR A 25 -16.28 1.42 17.34
C TYR A 25 -16.14 2.33 18.57
N LEU A 26 -15.10 2.12 19.39
CA LEU A 26 -14.86 2.92 20.61
C LEU A 26 -14.45 4.35 20.29
N PHE A 27 -13.61 4.54 19.27
CA PHE A 27 -13.13 5.88 18.92
C PHE A 27 -14.13 6.65 18.08
N HIS A 28 -14.88 6.02 17.18
CA HIS A 28 -15.81 6.68 16.27
C HIS A 28 -17.14 5.90 16.20
N PRO A 29 -18.05 6.03 17.19
CA PRO A 29 -19.29 5.24 17.24
C PRO A 29 -20.24 5.49 16.05
N GLU A 30 -20.02 6.58 15.32
CA GLU A 30 -20.71 6.98 14.10
C GLU A 30 -20.27 6.13 12.87
N VAL A 31 -19.12 5.43 12.93
CA VAL A 31 -18.63 4.64 11.79
C VAL A 31 -19.55 3.46 11.49
N GLY A 32 -20.26 3.55 10.36
CA GLY A 32 -21.22 2.55 9.90
C GLY A 32 -22.68 3.00 9.94
N GLN A 33 -22.99 4.17 10.51
CA GLN A 33 -24.31 4.76 10.41
C GLN A 33 -24.36 5.77 9.24
N PHE A 34 -25.17 5.47 8.23
CA PHE A 34 -25.47 6.43 7.17
C PHE A 34 -26.60 7.36 7.62
N SER A 35 -26.22 8.48 8.23
CA SER A 35 -27.14 9.57 8.57
C SER A 35 -26.91 10.74 7.62
N LEU A 36 -27.93 11.10 6.84
CA LEU A 36 -27.86 12.23 5.94
C LEU A 36 -28.24 13.51 6.71
N MET A 37 -27.33 14.48 6.75
CA MET A 37 -27.59 15.77 7.39
C MET A 37 -28.07 16.78 6.34
N TRP A 38 -29.26 17.34 6.54
CA TRP A 38 -29.79 18.42 5.71
C TRP A 38 -29.99 19.65 6.59
N ASN A 39 -29.31 20.75 6.26
CA ASN A 39 -29.35 21.99 7.02
C ASN A 39 -29.03 21.82 8.53
N GLY A 40 -28.07 20.94 8.86
CA GLY A 40 -27.65 20.67 10.24
C GLY A 40 -28.57 19.73 11.04
N ALA A 41 -29.71 19.30 10.49
CA ALA A 41 -30.59 18.32 11.11
C ALA A 41 -30.46 16.94 10.43
N PRO A 42 -30.48 15.83 11.19
CA PRO A 42 -30.52 14.50 10.61
C PRO A 42 -31.85 14.28 9.90
N VAL A 43 -31.80 13.81 8.65
CA VAL A 43 -32.99 13.48 7.89
C VAL A 43 -33.57 12.17 8.42
N ALA A 44 -34.72 12.28 9.08
CA ALA A 44 -35.40 11.15 9.72
C ALA A 44 -36.14 10.22 8.73
N THR A 45 -36.29 10.62 7.46
CA THR A 45 -37.01 9.83 6.46
C THR A 45 -36.11 8.74 5.86
N PRO A 46 -36.40 7.45 6.10
CA PRO A 46 -35.54 6.35 5.64
C PRO A 46 -35.34 6.35 4.12
N TRP A 47 -36.37 6.73 3.37
CA TRP A 47 -36.35 6.79 1.91
C TRP A 47 -35.28 7.73 1.35
N LEU A 48 -35.02 8.86 2.02
CA LEU A 48 -34.01 9.82 1.56
C LEU A 48 -32.59 9.32 1.86
N ASN A 49 -32.41 8.62 2.99
CA ASN A 49 -31.15 7.96 3.31
C ASN A 49 -30.84 6.82 2.32
N PHE A 50 -31.86 6.05 1.92
CA PHE A 50 -31.71 5.02 0.88
C PHE A 50 -31.34 5.63 -0.49
N ALA A 51 -31.92 6.78 -0.85
CA ALA A 51 -31.60 7.48 -2.10
C ALA A 51 -30.13 7.95 -2.17
N ALA A 52 -29.44 8.08 -1.04
CA ALA A 52 -28.05 8.47 -0.97
C ALA A 52 -27.06 7.30 -0.89
N LEU A 53 -27.55 6.06 -0.77
CA LEU A 53 -26.68 4.87 -0.83
C LEU A 53 -25.91 4.76 -2.15
N PRO A 54 -26.52 4.98 -3.34
CA PRO A 54 -25.78 4.92 -4.60
C PRO A 54 -24.61 5.92 -4.64
N THR A 55 -24.84 7.16 -4.20
CA THR A 55 -23.78 8.18 -4.12
C THR A 55 -22.71 7.81 -3.11
N ALA A 56 -23.09 7.30 -1.94
CA ALA A 56 -22.14 6.79 -0.94
C ALA A 56 -21.28 5.64 -1.49
N LEU A 57 -21.87 4.71 -2.23
CA LEU A 57 -21.15 3.60 -2.87
C LEU A 57 -20.15 4.09 -3.91
N VAL A 58 -20.54 5.07 -4.74
CA VAL A 58 -19.63 5.69 -5.71
C VAL A 58 -18.47 6.39 -5.02
N ILE A 59 -18.73 7.14 -3.94
CA ILE A 59 -17.68 7.82 -3.16
C ILE A 59 -16.73 6.79 -2.53
N MET A 60 -17.26 5.72 -1.94
CA MET A 60 -16.44 4.64 -1.37
C MET A 60 -15.56 3.98 -2.44
N LEU A 61 -16.11 3.71 -3.63
CA LEU A 61 -15.36 3.14 -4.75
C LEU A 61 -14.21 4.05 -5.19
N ILE A 62 -14.50 5.34 -5.39
CA ILE A 62 -13.47 6.33 -5.79
C ILE A 62 -12.41 6.46 -4.70
N THR A 63 -12.83 6.50 -3.43
CA THR A 63 -11.90 6.60 -2.30
C THR A 63 -11.01 5.36 -2.20
N GLY A 64 -11.58 4.17 -2.37
CA GLY A 64 -10.81 2.92 -2.41
C GLY A 64 -9.81 2.88 -3.57
N LEU A 65 -10.22 3.35 -4.75
CA LEU A 65 -9.34 3.49 -5.90
C LEU A 65 -8.18 4.45 -5.59
N LEU A 66 -8.48 5.64 -5.06
CA LEU A 66 -7.49 6.64 -4.67
C LEU A 66 -6.51 6.10 -3.62
N MET A 67 -6.99 5.39 -2.61
CA MET A 67 -6.14 4.74 -1.61
C MET A 67 -5.22 3.70 -2.25
N THR A 68 -5.72 2.93 -3.21
CA THR A 68 -4.91 1.94 -3.94
C THR A 68 -3.84 2.64 -4.79
N LEU A 69 -4.19 3.72 -5.50
CA LEU A 69 -3.21 4.52 -6.26
C LEU A 69 -2.17 5.16 -5.34
N LEU A 70 -2.59 5.67 -4.17
CA LEU A 70 -1.69 6.26 -3.18
C LEU A 70 -0.73 5.20 -2.62
N PHE A 71 -1.23 4.02 -2.27
CA PHE A 71 -0.41 2.91 -1.82
C PHE A 71 0.54 2.43 -2.92
N LEU A 72 0.10 2.37 -4.18
CA LEU A 72 0.97 2.03 -5.30
C LEU A 72 2.06 3.09 -5.49
N GLY A 73 1.71 4.38 -5.40
CA GLY A 73 2.68 5.48 -5.51
C GLY A 73 3.72 5.46 -4.39
N VAL A 74 3.29 5.50 -3.14
CA VAL A 74 4.18 5.50 -1.97
C VAL A 74 4.92 4.17 -1.86
N GLY A 75 4.25 3.06 -2.10
CA GLY A 75 4.83 1.71 -2.05
C GLY A 75 5.90 1.51 -3.12
N LEU A 76 5.66 1.96 -4.36
CA LEU A 76 6.66 1.93 -5.43
C LEU A 76 7.84 2.85 -5.12
N PHE A 77 7.60 4.03 -4.54
CA PHE A 77 8.67 4.92 -4.11
C PHE A 77 9.55 4.28 -3.02
N LEU A 78 8.96 3.67 -2.00
CA LEU A 78 9.69 2.94 -0.96
C LEU A 78 10.44 1.73 -1.53
N PHE A 79 9.82 0.99 -2.44
CA PHE A 79 10.44 -0.16 -3.10
C PHE A 79 11.66 0.25 -3.91
N ILE A 80 11.55 1.30 -4.74
CA ILE A 80 12.67 1.82 -5.53
C ILE A 80 13.77 2.33 -4.59
N GLY A 81 13.43 3.07 -3.54
CA GLY A 81 14.40 3.55 -2.56
C GLY A 81 15.15 2.40 -1.87
N ALA A 82 14.44 1.36 -1.44
CA ALA A 82 15.03 0.17 -0.84
C ALA A 82 15.91 -0.61 -1.84
N ALA A 83 15.47 -0.76 -3.08
CA ALA A 83 16.24 -1.41 -4.15
C ALA A 83 17.53 -0.65 -4.45
N PHE A 84 17.47 0.68 -4.50
CA PHE A 84 18.64 1.53 -4.72
C PHE A 84 19.64 1.42 -3.57
N LEU A 85 19.16 1.45 -2.32
CA LEU A 85 19.99 1.22 -1.13
C LEU A 85 20.62 -0.17 -1.13
N ALA A 86 19.88 -1.21 -1.51
CA ALA A 86 20.41 -2.56 -1.61
C ALA A 86 21.50 -2.68 -2.68
N LEU A 87 21.31 -2.06 -3.85
CA LEU A 87 22.33 -2.01 -4.91
C LEU A 87 23.58 -1.24 -4.47
N LEU A 88 23.41 -0.11 -3.79
CA LEU A 88 24.52 0.69 -3.26
C LEU A 88 25.28 -0.10 -2.18
N GLY A 89 24.57 -0.78 -1.29
CA GLY A 89 25.15 -1.69 -0.30
C GLY A 89 25.95 -2.81 -0.96
N LEU A 90 25.41 -3.44 -2.01
CA LEU A 90 26.12 -4.47 -2.77
C LEU A 90 27.37 -3.91 -3.47
N PHE A 91 27.27 -2.71 -4.04
CA PHE A 91 28.41 -2.03 -4.66
C PHE A 91 29.54 -1.78 -3.66
N ILE A 92 29.24 -1.37 -2.42
CA ILE A 92 30.25 -1.17 -1.37
C ILE A 92 30.80 -2.50 -0.84
N LEU A 93 29.92 -3.48 -0.57
CA LEU A 93 30.29 -4.73 0.09
C LEU A 93 30.99 -5.73 -0.83
N VAL A 94 30.85 -5.59 -2.16
CA VAL A 94 31.47 -6.50 -3.12
C VAL A 94 32.53 -5.77 -3.97
N PRO A 95 33.71 -5.47 -3.39
CA PRO A 95 34.77 -4.72 -4.07
C PRO A 95 35.39 -5.48 -5.25
N PHE A 96 35.23 -6.80 -5.31
CA PHE A 96 35.78 -7.63 -6.40
C PHE A 96 35.17 -7.33 -7.78
N PHE A 97 34.00 -6.70 -7.85
CA PHE A 97 33.39 -6.31 -9.12
C PHE A 97 33.98 -5.02 -9.71
N TRP A 98 34.60 -4.17 -8.89
CA TRP A 98 35.09 -2.86 -9.33
C TRP A 98 36.24 -2.97 -10.35
N PRO A 99 37.25 -3.84 -10.16
CA PRO A 99 38.33 -4.00 -11.15
C PRO A 99 37.80 -4.46 -12.51
N ILE A 100 36.81 -5.36 -12.54
CA ILE A 100 36.22 -5.87 -13.78
C ILE A 100 35.47 -4.74 -14.52
N LEU A 101 34.67 -3.96 -13.79
CA LEU A 101 33.99 -2.79 -14.36
C LEU A 101 34.98 -1.76 -14.91
N LEU A 102 36.08 -1.51 -14.21
CA LEU A 102 37.13 -0.58 -14.63
C LEU A 102 37.82 -1.06 -15.93
N ILE A 103 38.11 -2.36 -16.03
CA ILE A 103 38.65 -2.97 -17.26
C ILE A 103 37.67 -2.86 -18.43
N MET A 104 36.38 -3.15 -18.21
CA MET A 104 35.36 -3.02 -19.25
C MET A 104 35.21 -1.56 -19.71
N PHE A 105 35.25 -0.61 -18.78
CA PHE A 105 35.17 0.81 -19.10
C PHE A 105 36.38 1.28 -19.93
N LEU A 106 37.59 0.84 -19.57
CA LEU A 106 38.82 1.09 -20.33
C LEU A 106 38.73 0.53 -21.76
N LEU A 107 38.21 -0.69 -21.92
CA LEU A 107 38.03 -1.29 -23.24
C LEU A 107 37.05 -0.49 -24.10
N MET A 108 35.90 -0.10 -23.56
CA MET A 108 34.93 0.74 -24.27
C MET A 108 35.53 2.09 -24.69
N ALA A 109 36.26 2.75 -23.79
CA ALA A 109 36.94 4.01 -24.11
C ALA A 109 37.97 3.83 -25.23
N MET A 110 38.74 2.74 -25.21
CA MET A 110 39.73 2.44 -26.24
C MET A 110 39.08 2.18 -27.60
N PHE A 111 37.99 1.40 -27.63
CA PHE A 111 37.22 1.17 -28.87
C PHE A 111 36.59 2.45 -29.41
N SER A 112 36.13 3.35 -28.54
CA SER A 112 35.58 4.66 -28.95
C SER A 112 36.65 5.64 -29.47
N LEU A 113 37.92 5.45 -29.11
CA LEU A 113 39.04 6.27 -29.58
C LEU A 113 39.67 5.74 -30.87
N LEU A 114 39.48 4.44 -31.15
CA LEU A 114 40.01 3.72 -32.31
C LEU A 114 39.02 3.62 -33.48
N GLY A 115 37.75 3.97 -33.28
CA GLY A 115 36.71 4.10 -34.32
C GLY A 115 36.44 5.55 -34.68
#